data_AF-A0A2P6GGT7-F1
#
_entry.id   AF-A0A2P6GGT7-F1
#
_cell.length_a   1.000
_cell.length_b   1.000
_cell.length_c   1.000
_cell.angle_alpha   90.00
_cell.angle_beta   90.00
_cell.angle_gamma   90.00
#
_symmetry.space_group_name_H-M   'P 1'
#
loop_
_entity.id
_entity.type
_entity.pdbx_description
1 polymer ?
#
loop_
_entity_poly.entity_id
_entity_poly.type
_entity_poly.pdbx_seq_one_letter_code
_entity_poly.pdbx_strand_id
1 'polypeptide(L)'
;QMDIKVAGITPEIMEKALEQANKGRIHILEEMSKSISKAGEFSKYAPKIESLKIATDKIREVIGSGGKVIREIVEVSGAKVDINDEGVIKIASNDSDKINKALELIKSIVDEPEVGKIYNGKIVKLMEFGAFVNFFGKKDGLVHVSQISTERVAHPKDLLKEGQQVKVKLIGFDDRGKVRLSMKTVDQKTGDEIPNNKA
;
A
#
# COMPACT_ATOMS: atom_id res chain seq x y z
N GLN A 1 40.96 -7.36 7.66
CA GLN A 1 41.70 -6.81 8.80
C GLN A 1 43.16 -7.21 8.65
N MET A 2 44.11 -6.30 8.83
CA MET A 2 45.56 -6.58 8.69
C MET A 2 46.26 -6.20 9.99
N ASP A 3 47.14 -7.07 10.46
CA ASP A 3 47.94 -6.83 11.65
C ASP A 3 49.41 -7.07 11.30
N ILE A 4 50.16 -5.99 11.10
CA ILE A 4 51.52 -6.01 10.54
C ILE A 4 52.51 -5.81 11.68
N LYS A 5 53.28 -6.86 11.97
CA LYS A 5 54.24 -6.88 13.09
C LYS A 5 55.67 -6.50 12.71
N VAL A 6 55.95 -6.27 11.42
CA VAL A 6 57.32 -6.00 10.92
C VAL A 6 57.29 -4.88 9.86
N ALA A 7 58.22 -3.94 9.95
CA ALA A 7 58.38 -2.85 8.98
C ALA A 7 59.19 -3.34 7.77
N GLY A 8 58.51 -3.60 6.65
CA GLY A 8 59.16 -4.08 5.43
C GLY A 8 58.24 -4.70 4.36
N ILE A 9 56.91 -4.55 4.50
CA ILE A 9 55.97 -5.05 3.49
C ILE A 9 55.95 -4.07 2.32
N THR A 10 56.47 -4.51 1.18
CA THR A 10 56.38 -3.76 -0.07
C THR A 10 54.99 -3.91 -0.69
N PRO A 11 54.54 -2.94 -1.51
CA PRO A 11 53.25 -3.03 -2.21
C PRO A 11 53.09 -4.31 -3.04
N GLU A 12 54.18 -4.80 -3.64
CA GLU A 12 54.18 -6.04 -4.43
C GLU A 12 53.90 -7.30 -3.59
N ILE A 13 54.43 -7.36 -2.36
CA ILE A 13 54.15 -8.47 -1.44
C ILE A 13 52.69 -8.40 -0.98
N MET A 14 52.17 -7.20 -0.76
CA MET A 14 50.78 -6.98 -0.38
C MET A 14 49.82 -7.42 -1.50
N GLU A 15 50.14 -7.11 -2.76
CA GLU A 15 49.36 -7.49 -3.93
C GLU A 15 49.30 -9.01 -4.09
N LYS A 16 50.44 -9.70 -4.00
CA LYS A 16 50.48 -11.17 -4.02
C LYS A 16 49.71 -11.79 -2.87
N ALA A 17 49.83 -11.24 -1.66
CA ALA A 17 49.10 -11.72 -0.49
C ALA A 17 47.58 -11.54 -0.65
N LEU A 18 47.13 -10.41 -1.19
CA LEU A 18 45.71 -10.16 -1.48
C LEU A 18 45.18 -11.04 -2.61
N GLU A 19 45.97 -11.31 -3.65
CA GLU A 19 45.60 -12.21 -4.73
C GLU A 19 45.41 -13.65 -4.20
N GLN A 20 46.35 -14.11 -3.37
CA GLN A 20 46.24 -15.40 -2.70
C GLN A 20 45.04 -15.45 -1.74
N ALA A 21 44.82 -14.38 -0.96
CA ALA A 21 43.66 -14.27 -0.09
C ALA A 21 42.34 -14.27 -0.87
N ASN A 22 42.29 -13.66 -2.05
CA ASN A 22 41.11 -13.65 -2.89
C ASN A 22 40.83 -15.06 -3.45
N LYS A 23 41.85 -15.78 -3.93
CA LYS A 23 41.72 -17.18 -4.35
C LYS A 23 41.21 -18.07 -3.22
N GLY A 24 41.77 -17.91 -2.01
CA GLY A 24 41.32 -18.62 -0.81
C GLY A 24 39.88 -18.28 -0.42
N ARG A 25 39.50 -16.99 -0.49
CA ARG A 25 38.13 -16.55 -0.22
C ARG A 25 37.12 -17.16 -1.20
N ILE A 26 37.44 -17.17 -2.50
CA ILE A 26 36.57 -17.76 -3.52
C ILE A 26 36.39 -19.26 -3.26
N HIS A 27 37.46 -19.97 -2.95
CA HIS A 27 37.38 -21.40 -2.60
C HIS A 27 36.46 -21.66 -1.38
N ILE A 28 36.56 -20.85 -0.33
CA ILE A 28 35.68 -20.94 0.84
C ILE A 28 34.23 -20.62 0.46
N LEU A 29 34.01 -19.58 -0.35
CA LEU A 29 32.67 -19.21 -0.82
C LEU A 29 32.04 -20.29 -1.70
N GLU A 30 32.83 -20.99 -2.52
CA GLU A 30 32.38 -22.13 -3.32
C GLU A 30 31.91 -23.28 -2.43
N GLU A 31 32.66 -23.62 -1.39
CA GLU A 31 32.27 -24.68 -0.44
C GLU A 31 31.02 -24.27 0.37
N MET A 32 30.94 -23.00 0.78
CA MET A 32 29.73 -22.46 1.43
C MET A 32 28.51 -22.51 0.49
N SER A 33 28.70 -22.21 -0.79
CA SER A 33 27.64 -22.22 -1.81
C SER A 33 27.08 -23.62 -2.08
N LYS A 34 27.87 -24.68 -1.87
CA LYS A 34 27.39 -26.07 -1.95
C LYS A 34 26.35 -26.39 -0.88
N SER A 35 26.44 -25.74 0.29
CA SER A 35 25.52 -25.96 1.41
C SER A 35 24.33 -25.00 1.39
N ILE A 36 24.57 -23.69 1.21
CA ILE A 36 23.53 -22.65 1.23
C ILE A 36 23.79 -21.71 0.04
N SER A 37 23.10 -21.95 -1.06
CA SER A 37 23.26 -21.21 -2.32
C SER A 37 22.40 -19.94 -2.40
N LYS A 38 21.34 -19.86 -1.61
CA LYS A 38 20.46 -18.68 -1.49
C LYS A 38 20.05 -18.50 -0.04
N ALA A 39 19.72 -17.26 0.33
CA ALA A 39 19.01 -17.01 1.58
C ALA A 39 17.71 -17.85 1.56
N GLY A 40 17.61 -18.79 2.50
CA GLY A 40 16.41 -19.62 2.64
C GLY A 40 15.20 -18.78 3.02
N GLU A 41 14.01 -19.33 2.79
CA GLU A 41 12.78 -18.71 3.31
C GLU A 41 12.84 -18.63 4.84
N PHE A 42 12.37 -17.51 5.38
CA PHE A 42 12.34 -17.28 6.83
C PHE A 42 11.58 -18.43 7.52
N SER A 43 12.16 -18.94 8.61
CA SER A 43 11.54 -19.99 9.43
C SER A 43 10.12 -19.58 9.84
N LYS A 44 9.18 -20.54 9.85
CA LYS A 44 7.76 -20.32 10.17
C LYS A 44 7.53 -19.67 11.55
N TYR A 45 8.49 -19.82 12.46
CA TYR A 45 8.45 -19.27 13.82
C TYR A 45 9.37 -18.07 14.02
N ALA A 46 10.19 -17.72 13.01
CA ALA A 46 11.02 -16.54 13.10
C ALA A 46 10.11 -15.31 13.01
N PRO A 47 10.33 -14.29 13.86
CA PRO A 47 9.57 -13.06 13.78
C PRO A 47 9.82 -12.42 12.41
N LYS A 48 8.79 -12.43 11.57
CA LYS A 48 8.83 -11.73 10.29
C LYS A 48 8.59 -10.26 10.59
N ILE A 49 9.45 -9.42 10.04
CA ILE A 49 9.32 -7.97 10.10
C ILE A 49 8.93 -7.52 8.70
N GLU A 50 7.70 -7.06 8.55
CA GLU A 50 7.28 -6.38 7.34
C GLU A 50 7.28 -4.87 7.56
N SER A 51 7.83 -4.14 6.61
CA SER A 51 7.84 -2.67 6.63
C SER A 51 6.93 -2.12 5.54
N LEU A 52 5.96 -1.31 5.94
CA LEU A 52 5.08 -0.56 5.05
C LEU A 52 5.43 0.93 5.17
N LYS A 53 5.53 1.64 4.04
CA LYS A 53 5.67 3.10 4.03
C LYS A 53 4.32 3.75 3.77
N ILE A 54 3.93 4.69 4.63
CA ILE A 54 2.70 5.49 4.53
C ILE A 54 3.04 6.98 4.48
N ALA A 55 2.08 7.79 4.03
CA ALA A 55 2.21 9.25 4.07
C ALA A 55 2.22 9.74 5.53
N THR A 56 3.07 10.74 5.82
CA THR A 56 3.25 11.31 7.18
C THR A 56 1.96 11.87 7.76
N ASP A 57 1.09 12.40 6.92
CA ASP A 57 -0.19 12.98 7.33
C ASP A 57 -1.15 11.94 7.92
N LYS A 58 -1.00 10.67 7.50
CA LYS A 58 -1.84 9.55 7.93
C LYS A 58 -1.35 8.87 9.20
N ILE A 59 -0.13 9.18 9.68
CA ILE A 59 0.40 8.63 10.93
C ILE A 59 -0.55 8.94 12.09
N ARG A 60 -1.12 10.15 12.11
CA ARG A 60 -2.05 10.58 13.16
C ARG A 60 -3.36 9.79 13.16
N GLU A 61 -3.84 9.35 12.00
CA GLU A 61 -5.05 8.54 11.86
C GLU A 61 -4.79 7.09 12.32
N VAL A 62 -3.63 6.53 11.98
CA VAL A 62 -3.24 5.16 12.38
C VAL A 62 -2.97 5.05 13.88
N ILE A 63 -2.36 6.06 14.49
CA ILE A 63 -2.16 6.12 15.95
C ILE A 63 -3.50 6.40 16.66
N GLY A 64 -4.34 7.27 16.07
CA GLY A 64 -5.56 7.77 16.68
C GLY A 64 -5.29 8.71 17.87
N SER A 65 -6.34 9.10 18.61
CA SER A 65 -6.19 9.96 19.79
C SER A 65 -5.51 9.24 20.94
N GLY A 66 -4.20 9.46 21.10
CA GLY A 66 -3.39 8.88 22.19
C GLY A 66 -3.06 7.39 22.03
N GLY A 67 -3.00 6.89 20.79
CA GLY A 67 -2.63 5.49 20.53
C GLY A 67 -3.78 4.49 20.68
N LYS A 68 -5.04 4.94 20.70
CA LYS A 68 -6.19 4.03 20.82
C LYS A 68 -6.30 3.05 19.65
N VAL A 69 -6.16 3.56 18.43
CA VAL A 69 -6.33 2.76 17.20
C VAL A 69 -5.19 1.75 17.07
N ILE A 70 -3.95 2.16 17.32
CA ILE A 70 -2.82 1.23 17.27
C ILE A 70 -2.91 0.14 18.35
N ARG A 71 -3.43 0.45 19.55
CA ARG A 71 -3.66 -0.55 20.59
C ARG A 71 -4.74 -1.56 20.18
N GLU A 72 -5.84 -1.09 19.60
CA GLU A 72 -6.90 -1.95 19.08
C GLU A 72 -6.39 -2.86 17.96
N ILE A 73 -5.58 -2.34 17.03
CA ILE A 73 -4.96 -3.14 15.96
C ILE A 73 -4.02 -4.20 16.55
N VAL A 74 -3.18 -3.83 17.53
CA VAL A 74 -2.26 -4.78 18.20
C VAL A 74 -3.05 -5.85 18.97
N GLU A 75 -4.17 -5.50 19.59
CA GLU A 75 -5.03 -6.42 20.34
C GLU A 75 -5.76 -7.41 19.41
N VAL A 76 -6.30 -6.91 18.29
CA VAL A 76 -7.03 -7.73 17.31
C VAL A 76 -6.08 -8.61 16.47
N SER A 77 -4.95 -8.06 16.03
CA SER A 77 -3.98 -8.78 15.21
C SER A 77 -3.01 -9.65 16.02
N GLY A 78 -2.75 -9.28 17.28
CA GLY A 78 -1.73 -9.91 18.12
C GLY A 78 -0.29 -9.68 17.61
N ALA A 79 -0.07 -8.75 16.68
CA ALA A 79 1.23 -8.38 16.13
C ALA A 79 1.78 -7.12 16.83
N LYS A 80 3.11 -7.01 16.95
CA LYS A 80 3.74 -5.77 17.42
C LYS A 80 3.86 -4.80 16.25
N VAL A 81 3.26 -3.63 16.39
CA VAL A 81 3.32 -2.57 15.38
C VAL A 81 4.13 -1.41 15.95
N ASP A 82 5.18 -1.03 15.24
CA ASP A 82 6.00 0.15 15.53
C ASP A 82 5.87 1.14 14.37
N ILE A 83 5.82 2.44 14.68
CA ILE A 83 5.64 3.50 13.69
C ILE A 83 6.73 4.53 13.90
N ASN A 84 7.51 4.77 12.85
CA ASN A 84 8.51 5.83 12.82
C ASN A 84 7.88 7.16 12.34
N ASP A 85 8.47 8.28 12.75
CA ASP A 85 8.08 9.64 12.32
C ASP A 85 8.20 9.85 10.79
N GLU A 86 8.98 9.00 10.12
CA GLU A 86 9.14 8.98 8.66
C GLU A 86 7.99 8.28 7.92
N GLY A 87 6.98 7.78 8.65
CA GLY A 87 5.86 7.04 8.07
C GLY A 87 6.17 5.59 7.74
N VAL A 88 7.23 5.03 8.33
CA VAL A 88 7.55 3.59 8.18
C VAL A 88 6.89 2.84 9.34
N ILE A 89 5.93 1.98 9.01
CA ILE A 89 5.28 1.06 9.93
C ILE A 89 6.01 -0.29 9.86
N LYS A 90 6.55 -0.75 10.98
CA LYS A 90 7.16 -2.07 11.12
C LYS A 90 6.21 -2.98 11.89
N ILE A 91 5.78 -4.06 11.24
CA ILE A 91 4.93 -5.07 11.85
C ILE A 91 5.79 -6.30 12.12
N ALA A 92 5.93 -6.66 13.39
CA ALA A 92 6.67 -7.83 13.84
C ALA A 92 5.73 -8.85 14.49
N SER A 93 5.74 -10.08 13.97
CA SER A 93 5.00 -11.19 14.57
C SER A 93 5.65 -12.53 14.27
N ASN A 94 5.40 -13.51 15.14
CA ASN A 94 5.91 -14.88 15.02
C ASN A 94 5.04 -15.75 14.08
N ASP A 95 3.97 -15.18 13.52
CA ASP A 95 3.01 -15.87 12.66
C ASP A 95 2.65 -15.00 11.45
N SER A 96 2.63 -15.61 10.27
CA SER A 96 2.34 -14.93 9.00
C SER A 96 0.88 -14.49 8.91
N ASP A 97 -0.04 -15.24 9.52
CA ASP A 97 -1.47 -14.90 9.49
C ASP A 97 -1.80 -13.65 10.31
N LYS A 98 -1.09 -13.46 11.43
CA LYS A 98 -1.21 -12.24 12.25
C LYS A 98 -0.68 -11.02 11.53
N ILE A 99 0.40 -11.17 10.76
CA ILE A 99 0.96 -10.09 9.94
C ILE A 99 -0.03 -9.71 8.86
N ASN A 100 -0.57 -10.69 8.14
CA ASN A 100 -1.58 -10.44 7.10
C ASN A 100 -2.80 -9.70 7.67
N LYS A 101 -3.32 -10.12 8.84
CA LYS A 101 -4.42 -9.42 9.52
C LYS A 101 -4.07 -7.99 9.92
N ALA A 102 -2.90 -7.77 10.52
CA ALA A 102 -2.45 -6.42 10.88
C ALA A 102 -2.31 -5.54 9.64
N LEU A 103 -1.74 -6.09 8.56
CA LEU A 103 -1.52 -5.42 7.30
C LEU A 103 -2.83 -5.10 6.58
N GLU A 104 -3.82 -5.98 6.63
CA GLU A 104 -5.16 -5.75 6.09
C GLU A 104 -5.92 -4.65 6.87
N LEU A 105 -5.82 -4.65 8.21
CA LEU A 105 -6.40 -3.60 9.05
C LEU A 105 -5.75 -2.24 8.79
N ILE A 106 -4.41 -2.20 8.73
CA ILE A 106 -3.66 -0.98 8.45
C ILE A 106 -3.96 -0.48 7.03
N LYS A 107 -3.98 -1.37 6.03
CA LYS A 107 -4.40 -1.01 4.67
C LYS A 107 -5.81 -0.48 4.65
N SER A 108 -6.77 -1.08 5.36
CA SER A 108 -8.16 -0.58 5.39
C SER A 108 -8.28 0.84 5.96
N ILE A 109 -7.39 1.23 6.88
CA ILE A 109 -7.36 2.58 7.46
C ILE A 109 -6.62 3.56 6.55
N VAL A 110 -5.53 3.12 5.92
CA VAL A 110 -4.61 3.97 5.16
C VAL A 110 -4.97 4.06 3.68
N ASP A 111 -5.69 3.07 3.14
CA ASP A 111 -6.09 3.02 1.74
C ASP A 111 -6.91 4.28 1.47
N GLU A 112 -6.29 5.16 0.71
CA GLU A 112 -7.03 6.18 0.04
C GLU A 112 -7.44 5.63 -1.30
N PRO A 113 -8.60 6.09 -1.79
CA PRO A 113 -9.01 5.69 -3.09
C PRO A 113 -8.04 6.27 -4.12
N GLU A 114 -7.26 5.41 -4.76
CA GLU A 114 -6.37 5.83 -5.85
C GLU A 114 -7.19 6.37 -7.03
N VAL A 115 -6.71 7.46 -7.61
CA VAL A 115 -7.25 8.03 -8.84
C VAL A 115 -7.18 6.96 -9.92
N GLY A 116 -8.33 6.65 -10.54
CA GLY A 116 -8.46 5.65 -11.58
C GLY A 116 -9.02 4.31 -11.12
N LYS A 117 -9.03 3.99 -9.81
CA LYS A 117 -9.66 2.76 -9.33
C LYS A 117 -11.19 2.86 -9.35
N ILE A 118 -11.83 1.73 -9.64
CA ILE A 118 -13.28 1.56 -9.61
C ILE A 118 -13.66 1.07 -8.21
N TYR A 119 -14.56 1.80 -7.55
CA TYR A 119 -15.09 1.47 -6.24
C TYR A 119 -16.58 1.16 -6.32
N ASN A 120 -17.03 0.24 -5.48
CA ASN A 120 -18.46 0.03 -5.26
C ASN A 120 -18.91 1.02 -4.17
N GLY A 121 -19.82 1.93 -4.51
CA GLY A 121 -20.31 2.93 -3.58
C GLY A 121 -21.83 2.93 -3.46
N LYS A 122 -22.34 3.40 -2.32
CA LYS A 122 -23.77 3.55 -2.05
C LYS A 122 -24.17 5.01 -2.19
N ILE A 123 -25.28 5.27 -2.89
CA ILE A 123 -25.84 6.61 -3.03
C ILE A 123 -26.40 7.06 -1.68
N VAL A 124 -25.84 8.12 -1.10
CA VAL A 124 -26.29 8.69 0.17
C VAL A 124 -27.37 9.74 -0.06
N LYS A 125 -27.21 10.56 -1.10
CA LYS A 125 -28.14 11.66 -1.38
C LYS A 125 -28.13 12.04 -2.86
N LEU A 126 -29.31 12.33 -3.40
CA LEU A 126 -29.49 12.83 -4.76
C LEU A 126 -29.82 14.33 -4.74
N MET A 127 -29.11 15.12 -5.55
CA MET A 127 -29.38 16.54 -5.79
C MET A 127 -29.61 16.78 -7.29
N GLU A 128 -30.13 17.95 -7.67
CA GLU A 128 -30.44 18.27 -9.07
C GLU A 128 -29.21 18.32 -9.97
N PHE A 129 -28.04 18.67 -9.42
CA PHE A 129 -26.78 18.78 -10.15
C PHE A 129 -25.86 17.54 -10.00
N GLY A 130 -26.25 16.55 -9.19
CA GLY A 130 -25.42 15.35 -9.00
C GLY A 130 -25.87 14.39 -7.91
N ALA A 131 -25.13 13.29 -7.76
CA ALA A 131 -25.35 12.27 -6.75
C ALA A 131 -24.15 12.19 -5.80
N PHE A 132 -24.42 12.13 -4.49
CA PHE A 132 -23.41 11.83 -3.48
C PHE A 132 -23.33 10.33 -3.27
N VAL A 133 -22.15 9.78 -3.53
CA VAL A 133 -21.87 8.35 -3.40
C VAL A 133 -20.81 8.19 -2.32
N ASN A 134 -21.12 7.37 -1.31
CA ASN A 134 -20.13 6.93 -0.34
C ASN A 134 -19.50 5.64 -0.88
N PHE A 135 -18.23 5.70 -1.20
CA PHE A 135 -17.49 4.64 -1.91
C PHE A 135 -16.31 4.11 -1.08
N PHE A 136 -15.87 4.87 -0.07
CA PHE A 136 -14.83 4.43 0.86
C PHE A 136 -14.87 5.21 2.19
N GLY A 137 -15.35 4.57 3.25
CA GLY A 137 -15.29 5.11 4.63
C GLY A 137 -15.91 6.50 4.82
N LYS A 138 -15.12 7.43 5.35
CA LYS A 138 -15.55 8.80 5.76
C LYS A 138 -15.55 9.83 4.62
N LYS A 139 -15.14 9.47 3.40
CA LYS A 139 -15.05 10.40 2.27
C LYS A 139 -16.21 10.17 1.30
N ASP A 140 -17.06 11.19 1.15
CA ASP A 140 -18.13 11.20 0.16
C ASP A 140 -17.62 11.74 -1.17
N GLY A 141 -18.00 11.09 -2.27
CA GLY A 141 -17.70 11.53 -3.62
C GLY A 141 -18.93 12.09 -4.31
N LEU A 142 -18.71 13.07 -5.18
CA LEU A 142 -19.75 13.72 -5.96
C LEU A 142 -19.64 13.28 -7.41
N VAL A 143 -20.75 12.72 -7.92
CA VAL A 143 -20.94 12.44 -9.34
C VAL A 143 -21.76 13.58 -9.93
N HIS A 144 -21.17 14.35 -10.85
CA HIS A 144 -21.89 15.40 -11.57
C HIS A 144 -22.88 14.79 -12.57
N VAL A 145 -24.02 15.43 -12.86
CA VAL A 145 -25.03 14.93 -13.81
C VAL A 145 -24.46 14.54 -15.18
N SER A 146 -23.44 15.28 -15.66
CA SER A 146 -22.75 15.02 -16.93
C SER A 146 -21.87 13.75 -16.94
N GLN A 147 -21.62 13.17 -15.77
CA GLN A 147 -20.79 12.00 -15.54
C GLN A 147 -21.62 10.78 -15.06
N ILE A 148 -22.96 10.88 -15.04
CA ILE A 148 -23.87 9.79 -14.65
C ILE A 148 -24.11 8.81 -15.81
N SER A 149 -24.36 9.33 -17.02
CA SER A 149 -24.61 8.52 -18.22
C SER A 149 -24.09 9.24 -19.47
N THR A 150 -23.90 8.49 -20.55
CA THR A 150 -23.58 9.03 -21.89
C THR A 150 -24.80 9.72 -22.52
N GLU A 151 -26.01 9.34 -22.11
CA GLU A 151 -27.27 9.94 -22.56
C GLU A 151 -27.57 11.25 -21.83
N ARG A 152 -28.36 12.13 -22.45
CA ARG A 152 -28.75 13.43 -21.89
C ARG A 152 -29.79 13.21 -20.79
N VAL A 153 -29.33 13.12 -19.54
CA VAL A 153 -30.20 12.94 -18.38
C VAL A 153 -30.75 14.30 -17.94
N ALA A 154 -32.08 14.46 -17.90
CA ALA A 154 -32.72 15.67 -17.40
C ALA A 154 -32.65 15.75 -15.86
N HIS A 155 -32.93 14.64 -15.16
CA HIS A 155 -32.79 14.56 -13.71
C HIS A 155 -32.10 13.27 -13.26
N PRO A 156 -31.11 13.34 -12.34
CA PRO A 156 -30.42 12.16 -11.82
C PRO A 156 -31.34 11.20 -11.05
N LYS A 157 -32.52 11.68 -10.60
CA LYS A 157 -33.56 10.86 -9.94
C LYS A 157 -34.22 9.83 -10.86
N ASP A 158 -34.11 10.00 -12.17
CA ASP A 158 -34.75 9.09 -13.14
C ASP A 158 -33.97 7.77 -13.29
N LEU A 159 -32.65 7.83 -13.06
CA LEU A 159 -31.73 6.69 -13.23
C LEU A 159 -31.20 6.12 -11.92
N LEU A 160 -31.19 6.92 -10.85
CA LEU A 160 -30.55 6.57 -9.59
C LEU A 160 -31.52 6.71 -8.43
N LYS A 161 -31.48 5.74 -7.50
CA LYS A 161 -32.24 5.78 -6.25
C LYS A 161 -31.32 5.98 -5.05
N GLU A 162 -31.79 6.69 -4.04
CA GLU A 162 -31.09 6.78 -2.77
C GLU A 162 -30.92 5.39 -2.17
N GLY A 163 -29.71 5.07 -1.72
CA GLY A 163 -29.33 3.78 -1.18
C GLY A 163 -28.94 2.71 -2.21
N GLN A 164 -28.99 3.00 -3.50
CA GLN A 164 -28.53 2.07 -4.54
C GLN A 164 -27.01 1.90 -4.50
N GLN A 165 -26.54 0.67 -4.70
CA GLN A 165 -25.12 0.39 -4.93
C GLN A 165 -24.78 0.61 -6.40
N VAL A 166 -23.75 1.40 -6.66
CA VAL A 166 -23.26 1.76 -7.99
C VAL A 166 -21.74 1.67 -8.04
N LYS A 167 -21.20 1.30 -9.19
CA LYS A 167 -19.75 1.31 -9.43
C LYS A 167 -19.33 2.69 -9.93
N VAL A 168 -18.34 3.29 -9.29
CA VAL A 168 -17.87 4.65 -9.56
C VAL A 168 -16.34 4.65 -9.70
N LYS A 169 -15.82 5.35 -10.71
CA LYS A 169 -14.39 5.57 -10.89
C LYS A 169 -14.00 6.92 -10.32
N LEU A 170 -12.92 6.96 -9.55
CA LEU A 170 -12.35 8.20 -9.04
C LEU A 170 -11.56 8.90 -10.15
N ILE A 171 -11.99 10.09 -10.58
CA ILE A 171 -11.29 10.88 -11.62
C ILE A 171 -10.27 11.83 -10.98
N GLY A 172 -10.53 12.31 -9.78
CA GLY A 172 -9.61 13.18 -9.06
C GLY A 172 -10.28 13.90 -7.90
N PHE A 173 -9.56 14.89 -7.36
CA PHE A 173 -10.03 15.75 -6.28
C PHE A 173 -10.39 17.14 -6.84
N ASP A 174 -11.45 17.73 -6.33
CA ASP A 174 -11.80 19.14 -6.59
C ASP A 174 -11.00 20.07 -5.66
N ASP A 175 -10.88 21.36 -6.00
CA ASP A 175 -10.16 22.39 -5.22
C ASP A 175 -10.68 22.55 -3.78
N ARG A 176 -11.84 21.99 -3.47
CA ARG A 176 -12.47 21.98 -2.13
C ARG A 176 -12.28 20.67 -1.35
N GLY A 177 -11.41 19.77 -1.83
CA GLY A 177 -11.17 18.46 -1.20
C GLY A 177 -12.30 17.45 -1.36
N LYS A 178 -13.31 17.74 -2.20
CA LYS A 178 -14.37 16.79 -2.54
C LYS A 178 -13.92 15.87 -3.66
N VAL A 179 -14.20 14.58 -3.53
CA VAL A 179 -13.81 13.57 -4.52
C VAL A 179 -14.74 13.64 -5.73
N ARG A 180 -14.18 13.76 -6.94
CA ARG A 180 -14.93 13.71 -8.19
C ARG A 180 -14.98 12.27 -8.70
N LEU A 181 -16.20 11.76 -8.82
CA LEU A 181 -16.48 10.42 -9.30
C LEU A 181 -17.16 10.49 -10.67
N SER A 182 -16.94 9.48 -11.50
CA SER A 182 -17.72 9.26 -12.72
C SER A 182 -18.27 7.86 -12.80
N MET A 183 -19.49 7.78 -13.31
CA MET A 183 -20.19 6.55 -13.66
C MET A 183 -20.14 6.30 -15.18
N LYS A 184 -19.70 7.28 -15.98
CA LYS A 184 -19.64 7.20 -17.44
C LYS A 184 -18.50 6.30 -17.94
N THR A 185 -17.43 6.19 -17.17
CA THR A 185 -16.21 5.43 -17.55
C THR A 185 -16.22 3.99 -17.02
N VAL A 186 -17.30 3.57 -16.35
CA VAL A 186 -17.41 2.27 -15.69
C VAL A 186 -18.63 1.55 -16.20
N ASP A 187 -18.43 0.35 -16.74
CA ASP A 187 -19.55 -0.50 -17.12
C ASP A 187 -20.20 -1.10 -15.85
N GLN A 188 -21.47 -0.78 -15.62
CA GLN A 188 -22.19 -1.19 -14.41
C GLN A 188 -22.46 -2.71 -14.37
N LYS A 189 -22.29 -3.45 -15.47
CA LYS A 189 -22.48 -4.92 -15.51
C LYS A 189 -21.18 -5.71 -15.32
N THR A 190 -20.07 -5.25 -15.90
CA THR A 190 -18.79 -5.98 -15.88
C THR A 190 -17.78 -5.42 -14.89
N GLY A 191 -17.88 -4.14 -14.51
CA GLY A 191 -16.87 -3.50 -13.67
C GLY A 191 -15.55 -3.21 -14.39
N ASP A 192 -15.54 -3.32 -15.72
CA ASP A 192 -14.41 -2.95 -16.55
C ASP A 192 -14.45 -1.46 -16.90
N GLU A 193 -13.26 -0.89 -17.07
CA GLU A 193 -13.10 0.44 -17.67
C GLU A 193 -13.59 0.38 -19.11
N ILE A 194 -14.48 1.30 -19.49
CA ILE A 194 -14.75 1.55 -20.91
C ILE A 194 -13.61 2.47 -21.38
N PRO A 195 -12.66 2.00 -22.21
CA PRO A 195 -11.59 2.85 -22.70
C PRO A 195 -12.20 3.85 -23.67
N ASN A 196 -12.48 5.06 -23.20
CA ASN A 196 -12.86 6.14 -24.11
C ASN A 196 -11.58 6.72 -24.69
N ASN A 197 -11.06 6.03 -25.70
CA ASN A 197 -9.97 6.47 -26.55
C ASN A 197 -10.48 7.70 -27.32
N LYS A 198 -10.24 8.91 -26.80
CA LYS A 198 -10.34 10.12 -27.61
C LYS A 198 -9.03 10.26 -28.37
N ALA A 199 -9.01 9.74 -29.59
CA ALA A 199 -8.19 10.26 -30.68
C ALA A 199 -8.66 11.66 -31.07
#